data_AF-R1BHN2-F1
#
_entry.id   AF-R1BHN2-F1
#
_cell.length_a   1.000
_cell.length_b   1.000
_cell.length_c   1.000
_cell.angle_alpha   90.00
_cell.angle_beta   90.00
_cell.angle_gamma   90.00
#
_symmetry.space_group_name_H-M   'P 1'
#
loop_
_entity.id
_entity.type
_entity.pdbx_description
1 polymer ?
#
loop_
_entity_poly.entity_id
_entity_poly.type
_entity_poly.pdbx_seq_one_letter_code
_entity_poly.pdbx_strand_id
1 'polypeptide(L)'
;MNPRMGSTALPMFANHFPERLAEIVLLDPPRLFHALYRTLEPLIDPVTKRKICVVRGEAARQRHSALRWQSDPPMAAWLEAVASQCRGQPGAFPPASLSDALSDRSTREVLAAVRKASSQGGG
;
A
#
# COMPACT_ATOMS: atom_id res chain seq x y z
N MET A 1 -12.15 -11.88 -8.60
CA MET A 1 -11.16 -10.91 -9.14
C MET A 1 -11.24 -10.94 -10.65
N ASN A 2 -11.58 -9.81 -11.28
CA ASN A 2 -11.61 -9.71 -12.74
C ASN A 2 -10.18 -9.41 -13.24
N PRO A 3 -9.52 -10.32 -13.97
CA PRO A 3 -8.14 -10.11 -14.44
C PRO A 3 -8.00 -8.90 -15.37
N ARG A 4 -9.10 -8.44 -15.98
CA ARG A 4 -9.13 -7.23 -16.81
C ARG A 4 -8.85 -5.94 -16.04
N MET A 5 -9.23 -5.88 -14.76
CA MET A 5 -8.93 -4.71 -13.91
C MET A 5 -7.42 -4.55 -13.71
N GLY A 6 -6.71 -5.67 -13.54
CA GLY A 6 -5.25 -5.67 -13.43
C GLY A 6 -4.57 -5.19 -14.72
N SER A 7 -5.02 -5.70 -15.88
CA SER A 7 -4.43 -5.33 -17.18
C SER A 7 -4.62 -3.87 -17.58
N THR A 8 -5.60 -3.16 -17.02
CA THR A 8 -5.83 -1.73 -17.31
C THR A 8 -5.17 -0.81 -16.29
N ALA A 9 -5.16 -1.19 -15.01
CA ALA A 9 -4.56 -0.37 -13.96
C ALA A 9 -3.02 -0.33 -14.04
N LEU A 10 -2.39 -1.47 -14.33
CA LEU A 10 -0.92 -1.59 -14.38
C LEU A 10 -0.27 -0.67 -15.43
N PRO A 11 -0.73 -0.62 -16.69
CA PRO A 11 -0.19 0.31 -17.69
C PRO A 11 -0.42 1.78 -17.35
N MET A 12 -1.53 2.11 -16.67
CA MET A 12 -1.83 3.48 -16.27
C MET A 12 -0.81 4.01 -15.25
N PHE A 13 -0.47 3.20 -14.24
CA PHE A 13 0.59 3.55 -13.28
C PHE A 13 1.98 3.58 -13.93
N ALA A 14 2.26 2.64 -14.84
CA ALA A 14 3.55 2.55 -15.53
C ALA A 14 3.81 3.72 -16.50
N ASN A 15 2.79 4.18 -17.24
CA ASN A 15 2.96 5.19 -18.29
C ASN A 15 2.84 6.64 -17.82
N HIS A 16 2.07 6.93 -16.77
CA HIS A 16 1.84 8.32 -16.35
C HIS A 16 2.67 8.76 -15.13
N PHE A 17 3.16 7.84 -14.30
CA PHE A 17 3.91 8.19 -13.08
C PHE A 17 5.05 7.23 -12.73
N PRO A 18 5.95 6.91 -13.68
CA PRO A 18 7.03 5.94 -13.45
C PRO A 18 7.97 6.36 -12.31
N GLU A 19 8.18 7.66 -12.05
CA GLU A 19 9.01 8.14 -10.93
C GLU A 19 8.29 8.24 -9.57
N ARG A 20 6.95 8.30 -9.53
CA ARG A 20 6.23 8.59 -8.27
C ARG A 20 5.95 7.36 -7.41
N LEU A 21 6.03 6.18 -7.99
CA LEU A 21 5.88 4.92 -7.25
C LEU A 21 7.25 4.50 -6.71
N ALA A 22 7.49 4.69 -5.41
CA ALA A 22 8.74 4.31 -4.77
C ALA A 22 8.86 2.79 -4.57
N GLU A 23 7.84 2.17 -3.95
CA GLU A 23 7.83 0.75 -3.63
C GLU A 23 6.37 0.26 -3.44
N ILE A 24 6.10 -0.99 -3.80
CA ILE A 24 4.87 -1.72 -3.50
C ILE A 24 5.25 -2.80 -2.49
N VAL A 25 4.77 -2.68 -1.25
CA VAL A 25 5.01 -3.69 -0.21
C VAL A 25 3.79 -4.60 -0.07
N LEU A 26 3.96 -5.87 -0.40
CA LEU A 26 2.95 -6.91 -0.23
C LEU A 26 3.19 -7.62 1.10
N LEU A 27 2.41 -7.25 2.12
CA LEU A 27 2.47 -7.82 3.47
C LEU A 27 1.67 -9.11 3.55
N ASP A 28 2.33 -10.21 3.91
CA ASP A 28 1.74 -11.52 4.14
C ASP A 28 0.69 -11.95 3.08
N PRO A 29 0.98 -11.80 1.76
CA PRO A 29 -0.01 -12.13 0.75
C PRO A 29 -0.34 -13.64 0.79
N PRO A 30 -1.61 -14.02 0.63
CA PRO A 30 -2.02 -15.43 0.63
C PRO A 30 -1.33 -16.18 -0.52
N ARG A 31 -1.10 -17.49 -0.34
CA ARG A 31 -0.39 -18.33 -1.32
C ARG A 31 -1.01 -18.26 -2.73
N LEU A 32 -2.32 -18.12 -2.82
CA LEU A 32 -3.03 -17.94 -4.09
C LEU A 32 -2.61 -16.66 -4.83
N PHE A 33 -2.40 -15.56 -4.11
CA PHE A 33 -1.89 -14.32 -4.71
C PHE A 33 -0.50 -14.54 -5.31
N HIS A 34 0.37 -15.30 -4.64
CA HIS A 34 1.70 -15.58 -5.17
C HIS A 34 1.65 -16.38 -6.48
N ALA A 35 0.75 -17.36 -6.58
CA ALA A 35 0.55 -18.11 -7.82
C ALA A 35 0.09 -17.18 -8.96
N LEU A 36 -0.92 -16.33 -8.72
CA LEU A 36 -1.39 -15.35 -9.70
C LEU A 36 -0.28 -14.37 -10.10
N TYR A 37 0.47 -13.86 -9.12
CA TYR A 37 1.58 -12.95 -9.36
C TYR A 37 2.62 -13.57 -10.29
N ARG A 38 3.03 -14.82 -10.05
CA ARG A 38 4.00 -15.52 -10.92
C ARG A 38 3.50 -15.71 -12.36
N THR A 39 2.19 -15.87 -12.55
CA THR A 39 1.60 -15.94 -13.90
C THR A 39 1.61 -14.60 -14.61
N LEU A 40 1.39 -13.50 -13.88
CA LEU A 40 1.35 -12.15 -14.45
C LEU A 40 2.73 -11.46 -14.51
N GLU A 41 3.69 -11.94 -13.73
CA GLU A 41 5.06 -11.42 -13.63
C GLU A 41 5.74 -11.16 -14.99
N PRO A 42 5.59 -12.01 -16.04
CA PRO A 42 6.18 -11.75 -17.36
C PRO A 42 5.57 -10.55 -18.09
N LEU A 43 4.35 -10.13 -17.72
CA LEU A 43 3.63 -9.00 -18.32
C LEU A 43 3.92 -7.67 -17.59
N ILE A 44 4.53 -7.73 -16.41
CA ILE A 44 4.89 -6.54 -15.62
C ILE A 44 6.24 -6.02 -16.12
N ASP A 45 6.34 -4.72 -16.37
CA ASP A 45 7.59 -4.13 -16.82
C ASP A 45 8.72 -4.31 -15.76
N PRO A 46 9.99 -4.44 -16.18
CA PRO A 46 11.10 -4.70 -15.26
C PRO A 46 11.34 -3.60 -14.23
N VAL A 47 10.87 -2.37 -14.45
CA VAL A 47 11.04 -1.24 -13.52
C VAL A 47 10.02 -1.37 -12.39
N THR A 48 8.75 -1.62 -12.72
CA THR A 48 7.69 -1.89 -11.75
C THR A 48 7.98 -3.16 -10.96
N LYS A 49 8.48 -4.22 -11.61
CA LYS A 49 8.83 -5.47 -10.95
C LYS A 49 9.85 -5.27 -9.81
N ARG A 50 10.88 -4.42 -10.02
CA ARG A 50 11.89 -4.12 -8.99
C ARG A 50 11.33 -3.35 -7.79
N LYS A 51 10.19 -2.69 -7.95
CA LYS A 51 9.51 -1.95 -6.89
C LYS A 51 8.62 -2.83 -6.03
N ILE A 52 8.33 -4.06 -6.46
CA ILE A 52 7.45 -4.97 -5.70
C ILE A 52 8.30 -5.75 -4.68
N CYS A 53 8.02 -5.55 -3.41
CA CYS A 53 8.64 -6.24 -2.29
C CYS A 53 7.60 -7.10 -1.58
N VAL A 54 7.85 -8.41 -1.48
CA VAL A 54 6.97 -9.34 -0.76
C VAL A 54 7.56 -9.65 0.60
N VAL A 55 6.85 -9.27 1.65
CA VAL A 55 7.28 -9.41 3.04
C VAL A 55 6.39 -10.46 3.71
N ARG A 56 7.00 -11.50 4.29
CA ARG A 56 6.27 -12.61 4.93
C ARG A 56 6.75 -12.86 6.34
N GLY A 57 5.83 -12.81 7.28
CA GLY A 57 6.08 -12.99 8.70
C GLY A 57 6.68 -11.74 9.35
N GLU A 58 6.59 -11.72 10.68
CA GLU A 58 7.02 -10.60 11.50
C GLU A 58 8.51 -10.29 11.35
N ALA A 59 9.38 -11.31 11.39
CA ALA A 59 10.82 -11.11 11.28
C ALA A 59 11.25 -10.46 9.94
N ALA A 60 10.60 -10.84 8.83
CA ALA A 60 10.88 -10.23 7.53
C ALA A 60 10.40 -8.78 7.48
N ARG A 61 9.25 -8.49 8.12
CA ARG A 61 8.69 -7.14 8.20
C ARG A 61 9.54 -6.21 9.03
N GLN A 62 9.95 -6.63 10.23
CA GLN A 62 10.88 -5.86 11.06
C GLN A 62 12.19 -5.56 10.33
N ARG A 63 12.75 -6.56 9.62
CA ARG A 63 13.96 -6.36 8.81
C ARG A 63 13.73 -5.36 7.67
N HIS A 64 12.62 -5.46 6.94
CA HIS A 64 12.28 -4.53 5.86
C HIS A 64 12.13 -3.10 6.40
N SER A 65 11.36 -2.93 7.48
CA SER A 65 11.18 -1.65 8.17
C SER A 65 12.52 -1.05 8.63
N ALA A 66 13.39 -1.86 9.23
CA ALA A 66 14.70 -1.39 9.70
C ALA A 66 15.66 -0.98 8.58
N LEU A 67 15.60 -1.65 7.41
CA LEU A 67 16.46 -1.31 6.27
C LEU A 67 15.94 -0.13 5.46
N ARG A 68 14.61 -0.06 5.27
CA ARG A 68 14.00 0.84 4.31
C ARG A 68 13.46 2.12 4.93
N TRP A 69 12.96 2.02 6.15
CA TRP A 69 12.21 3.07 6.84
C TRP A 69 12.88 3.49 8.15
N GLN A 70 14.19 3.25 8.30
CA GLN A 70 14.94 3.64 9.49
C GLN A 70 14.80 5.14 9.79
N SER A 71 14.78 5.97 8.74
CA SER A 71 14.62 7.42 8.82
C SER A 71 13.17 7.90 8.83
N ASP A 72 12.19 6.99 8.75
CA ASP A 72 10.76 7.30 8.73
C ASP A 72 10.00 6.42 9.75
N PRO A 73 10.08 6.77 11.05
CA PRO A 73 9.39 6.03 12.11
C PRO A 73 7.86 5.94 11.94
N PRO A 74 7.15 6.99 11.46
CA PRO A 74 5.73 6.89 11.13
C PRO A 74 5.41 5.79 10.12
N MET A 75 6.21 5.64 9.05
CA MET A 75 6.01 4.59 8.05
C MET A 75 6.21 3.20 8.63
N ALA A 76 7.25 3.01 9.43
CA ALA A 76 7.49 1.74 10.12
C ALA A 76 6.32 1.36 11.05
N ALA A 77 5.83 2.32 11.84
CA ALA A 77 4.68 2.11 12.73
C ALA A 77 3.39 1.81 11.93
N TRP A 78 3.19 2.47 10.80
CA TRP A 78 2.04 2.24 9.93
C TRP A 78 2.05 0.83 9.33
N LEU A 79 3.20 0.33 8.85
CA LEU A 79 3.33 -1.03 8.31
C LEU A 79 3.01 -2.11 9.35
N GLU A 80 3.45 -1.92 10.60
CA GLU A 80 3.12 -2.83 11.70
C GLU A 80 1.63 -2.78 12.06
N ALA A 81 1.03 -1.58 12.04
CA ALA A 81 -0.41 -1.42 12.27
C ALA A 81 -1.25 -2.11 11.17
N VAL A 82 -0.86 -2.00 9.90
CA VAL A 82 -1.52 -2.74 8.80
C VAL A 82 -1.48 -4.24 9.05
N ALA A 83 -0.31 -4.80 9.36
CA ALA A 83 -0.15 -6.24 9.51
C ALA A 83 -0.92 -6.81 10.72
N SER A 84 -1.05 -6.01 11.78
CA SER A 84 -1.78 -6.42 13.00
C SER A 84 -3.29 -6.21 12.88
N GLN A 85 -3.75 -5.14 12.23
CA GLN A 85 -5.16 -4.71 12.28
C GLN A 85 -5.94 -4.98 10.98
N CYS A 86 -5.29 -4.99 9.81
CA CYS A 86 -5.95 -5.07 8.51
C CYS A 86 -6.07 -6.49 7.95
N ARG A 87 -6.44 -7.48 8.76
CA ARG A 87 -6.54 -8.89 8.32
C ARG A 87 -7.82 -9.17 7.54
N GLY A 88 -7.81 -8.86 6.25
CA GLY A 88 -8.75 -9.40 5.26
C GLY A 88 -10.19 -8.89 5.35
N GLN A 89 -10.46 -7.88 6.16
CA GLN A 89 -11.77 -7.21 6.20
C GLN A 89 -11.75 -5.96 5.32
N PRO A 90 -12.68 -5.84 4.34
CA PRO A 90 -12.87 -4.60 3.61
C PRO A 90 -13.11 -3.42 4.55
N GLY A 91 -12.43 -2.31 4.33
CA GLY A 91 -12.53 -1.13 5.18
C GLY A 91 -11.68 -1.16 6.46
N ALA A 92 -10.90 -2.22 6.69
CA ALA A 92 -9.91 -2.21 7.76
C ALA A 92 -8.72 -1.32 7.36
N PHE A 93 -8.56 -0.21 8.08
CA PHE A 93 -7.45 0.72 7.91
C PHE A 93 -6.66 0.83 9.21
N PRO A 94 -5.36 1.16 9.14
CA PRO A 94 -4.61 1.55 10.32
C PRO A 94 -5.23 2.76 11.01
N PRO A 95 -4.87 3.03 12.27
CA PRO A 95 -5.33 4.21 12.99
C PRO A 95 -5.13 5.48 12.16
N ALA A 96 -6.15 6.33 12.12
CA ALA A 96 -6.13 7.56 11.34
C ALA A 96 -4.94 8.47 11.73
N SER A 97 -4.55 8.49 13.01
CA SER A 97 -3.40 9.25 13.51
C SER A 97 -2.08 8.87 12.82
N LEU A 98 -1.86 7.58 12.53
CA LEU A 98 -0.67 7.13 11.80
C LEU A 98 -0.75 7.53 10.32
N SER A 99 -1.92 7.44 9.72
CA SER A 99 -2.13 7.85 8.32
C SER A 99 -1.98 9.37 8.13
N ASP A 100 -2.43 10.14 9.12
CA ASP A 100 -2.33 11.60 9.13
C ASP A 100 -0.86 12.03 9.34
N ALA A 101 -0.05 11.26 10.08
CA ALA A 101 1.38 11.49 10.25
C ALA A 101 2.20 11.25 8.97
N LEU A 102 1.73 10.37 8.08
CA LEU A 102 2.34 10.09 6.77
C LEU A 102 1.98 11.10 5.68
N SER A 103 0.86 11.81 5.87
CA SER A 103 0.35 12.73 4.86
C SER A 103 1.11 14.05 4.93
N ASP A 104 1.50 14.59 3.77
CA ASP A 104 1.99 15.97 3.71
C ASP A 104 0.87 16.95 4.12
N ARG A 105 1.24 18.20 4.41
CA ARG A 105 0.30 19.20 4.93
C ARG A 105 -0.91 19.41 4.00
N SER A 106 -0.68 19.45 2.69
CA SER A 106 -1.76 19.67 1.71
C SER A 106 -2.71 18.47 1.66
N THR A 107 -2.18 17.26 1.71
CA THR A 107 -2.98 16.03 1.78
C THR A 107 -3.82 15.97 3.05
N ARG A 108 -3.28 16.40 4.19
CA ARG A 108 -4.03 16.47 5.47
C ARG A 108 -5.21 17.43 5.39
N GLU A 109 -5.02 18.60 4.79
CA GLU A 109 -6.07 19.62 4.64
C GLU A 109 -7.22 19.10 3.76
N VAL A 110 -6.90 18.40 2.66
CA VAL A 110 -7.90 17.78 1.78
C VAL A 110 -8.66 16.65 2.50
N LEU A 111 -7.96 15.74 3.18
CA LEU A 111 -8.59 14.64 3.92
C LEU A 111 -9.51 15.15 5.04
N ALA A 112 -9.13 16.23 5.73
CA ALA A 112 -9.97 16.88 6.73
C ALA A 112 -11.25 17.47 6.13
N ALA A 113 -11.15 18.12 4.97
CA ALA A 113 -12.32 18.65 4.25
C ALA A 113 -13.29 17.55 3.83
N VAL A 114 -12.78 16.42 3.31
CA VAL A 114 -13.59 15.26 2.92
C VAL A 114 -14.29 14.63 4.13
N ARG A 115 -13.58 14.42 5.26
CA ARG A 115 -14.18 13.89 6.50
C ARG A 115 -15.29 14.80 7.04
N LYS A 116 -15.12 16.13 6.93
CA LYS A 116 -16.14 17.11 7.33
C LYS A 116 -17.38 17.05 6.43
N ALA A 117 -17.21 16.84 5.13
CA ALA A 117 -18.32 16.68 4.20
C ALA A 117 -19.10 15.36 4.47
N SER A 118 -18.40 14.26 4.73
CA SER A 118 -19.03 12.95 4.99
C SER A 118 -19.80 12.90 6.31
N SER A 119 -19.44 13.71 7.30
CA SER A 119 -20.17 13.82 8.58
C SER A 119 -21.39 14.72 8.52
N GLN A 120 -21.53 15.56 7.47
CA GLN A 120 -22.67 16.46 7.29
C GLN A 120 -23.76 15.90 6.37
N GLY A 121 -23.49 14.82 5.61
CA GLY A 121 -24.45 14.21 4.66
C GLY A 121 -25.25 13.01 5.19
N GLY A 122 -25.23 12.76 6.51
CA GLY A 122 -25.85 11.58 7.14
C GLY A 122 -27.04 11.91 8.07
N GLY A 123 -27.77 12.99 7.81
CA GLY A 123 -28.97 13.41 8.54
C GLY A 123 -30.23 13.25 7.72
#